data_AF-A0A8T5IL75-F1
#
_entry.id   AF-A0A8T5IL75-F1
#
_cell.length_a   1.000
_cell.length_b   1.000
_cell.length_c   1.000
_cell.angle_alpha   90.00
_cell.angle_beta   90.00
_cell.angle_gamma   90.00
#
_symmetry.space_group_name_H-M   'P 1'
#
loop_
_entity.id
_entity.type
_entity.pdbx_description
1 polymer ?
#
loop_
_entity_poly.entity_id
_entity_poly.type
_entity_poly.pdbx_seq_one_letter_code
_entity_poly.pdbx_strand_id
1 'polypeptide(L)'
;MLKHLESINDFRQLLSYYISCLEKEDILSFTFNYRSDGKKFYSKVFKKEEFFSKKKEQINVSNTPYIENIVNNYQRSQKNMPIYYGYPLFMDSNGKVSPIFFVEVFFEKKEESIVFTKESVSLEFNHYLLTKSHFNLEEINKIRLEIDEEQDFHIKLEKIKDLLSFDTTKSYSDLDQKPLIVNSSPQLINKAILYVGGKMGITQGLIDELEKLKKVSKQELKGTSISSLFWNSEKEKVPKENEILEIFQLNNSQEKAVVKAISNNISVITGPPGTGKSQVVLNIIANAVWNNKSVLFASKNNQAVDVVNTKLRSILSKNLVVRMGSSKHRKNATLQIHKLFQNKKSIKISKDYKSYTTSIRDRIQKIDDIRTKINYLSNLNDKIESIQEKIDNIRSQVPKNLQKK
;
A
#
# COMPACT_ATOMS: atom_id res chain seq x y z
N MET A 1 -4.45 -19.52 5.07
CA MET A 1 -3.88 -19.37 3.72
C MET A 1 -2.35 -19.33 3.70
N LEU A 2 -1.65 -18.63 4.62
CA LEU A 2 -0.17 -18.57 4.64
C LEU A 2 0.57 -19.81 5.21
N LYS A 3 -0.13 -20.77 5.83
CA LYS A 3 0.47 -21.93 6.53
C LYS A 3 1.06 -23.03 5.61
N HIS A 4 0.97 -22.89 4.29
CA HIS A 4 1.41 -23.91 3.32
C HIS A 4 2.47 -23.42 2.32
N LEU A 5 3.06 -22.23 2.52
CA LEU A 5 4.04 -21.66 1.60
C LEU A 5 5.46 -22.06 2.03
N GLU A 6 5.80 -23.34 1.92
CA GLU A 6 7.08 -23.88 2.41
C GLU A 6 8.20 -23.84 1.36
N SER A 7 7.85 -23.65 0.08
CA SER A 7 8.82 -23.62 -1.03
C SER A 7 9.02 -22.22 -1.62
N ILE A 8 10.14 -22.04 -2.32
CA ILE A 8 10.39 -20.84 -3.14
C ILE A 8 9.39 -20.73 -4.29
N ASN A 9 8.85 -21.86 -4.75
CA ASN A 9 7.87 -21.89 -5.83
C ASN A 9 6.52 -21.33 -5.38
N ASP A 10 6.09 -21.65 -4.16
CA ASP A 10 4.83 -21.14 -3.62
C ASP A 10 4.90 -19.60 -3.43
N PHE A 11 6.06 -19.09 -3.00
CA PHE A 11 6.31 -17.65 -2.93
C PHE A 11 6.24 -16.99 -4.33
N ARG A 12 6.81 -17.61 -5.36
CA ARG A 12 6.71 -17.12 -6.75
C ARG A 12 5.27 -17.14 -7.27
N GLN A 13 4.50 -18.17 -6.92
CA GLN A 13 3.10 -18.26 -7.29
C GLN A 13 2.27 -17.17 -6.62
N LEU A 14 2.53 -16.91 -5.32
CA LEU A 14 1.90 -15.81 -4.60
C LEU A 14 2.21 -14.44 -5.24
N LEU A 15 3.47 -14.19 -5.60
CA LEU A 15 3.84 -12.96 -6.30
C LEU A 15 3.15 -12.85 -7.66
N SER A 16 3.06 -13.95 -8.40
CA SER A 16 2.35 -13.98 -9.69
C SER A 16 0.87 -13.65 -9.53
N TYR A 17 0.22 -14.20 -8.49
CA TYR A 17 -1.16 -13.85 -8.15
C TYR A 17 -1.31 -12.36 -7.85
N TYR A 18 -0.44 -11.78 -7.02
CA TYR A 18 -0.48 -10.35 -6.71
C TYR A 18 -0.23 -9.46 -7.93
N ILE A 19 0.71 -9.83 -8.80
CA ILE A 19 0.95 -9.12 -10.06
C ILE A 19 -0.32 -9.16 -10.91
N SER A 20 -0.95 -10.32 -11.09
CA SER A 20 -2.21 -10.42 -11.83
C SER A 20 -3.34 -9.62 -11.20
N CYS A 21 -3.42 -9.53 -9.86
CA CYS A 21 -4.36 -8.65 -9.18
C CYS A 21 -4.09 -7.16 -9.48
N LEU A 22 -2.83 -6.72 -9.37
CA LEU A 22 -2.43 -5.35 -9.67
C LEU A 22 -2.66 -5.00 -11.13
N GLU A 23 -2.37 -5.91 -12.06
CA GLU A 23 -2.65 -5.73 -13.48
C GLU A 23 -4.14 -5.61 -13.75
N LYS A 24 -4.97 -6.43 -13.09
CA LYS A 24 -6.43 -6.26 -13.14
C LYS A 24 -6.87 -4.92 -12.56
N GLU A 25 -6.35 -4.48 -11.42
CA GLU A 25 -6.67 -3.17 -10.83
C GLU A 25 -6.25 -2.00 -11.74
N ASP A 26 -5.09 -2.11 -12.40
CA ASP A 26 -4.58 -1.10 -13.34
C ASP A 26 -5.41 -0.99 -14.61
N ILE A 27 -5.91 -2.12 -15.12
CA ILE A 27 -6.87 -2.15 -16.22
C ILE A 27 -8.18 -1.47 -15.78
N LEU A 28 -8.55 -1.52 -14.50
CA LEU A 28 -9.88 -1.08 -14.07
C LEU A 28 -9.99 0.41 -13.68
N SER A 29 -8.93 1.20 -13.87
CA SER A 29 -8.91 2.64 -13.59
C SER A 29 -8.52 3.49 -14.81
N PHE A 30 -9.05 3.13 -15.99
CA PHE A 30 -8.83 3.84 -17.25
C PHE A 30 -9.37 5.28 -17.22
N THR A 31 -8.47 6.26 -17.05
CA THR A 31 -8.80 7.68 -17.13
C THR A 31 -7.84 8.43 -18.03
N PHE A 32 -8.38 9.37 -18.80
CA PHE A 32 -7.64 10.18 -19.76
C PHE A 32 -7.90 11.64 -19.45
N ASN A 33 -6.90 12.50 -19.57
CA ASN A 33 -7.15 13.93 -19.52
C ASN A 33 -7.41 14.44 -20.94
N TYR A 34 -8.64 14.92 -21.17
CA TYR A 34 -9.11 15.35 -22.48
C TYR A 34 -8.19 16.40 -23.13
N ARG A 35 -7.53 17.25 -22.33
CA ARG A 35 -6.68 18.34 -22.81
C ARG A 35 -5.22 17.96 -23.03
N SER A 36 -4.71 16.88 -22.44
CA SER A 36 -3.28 16.52 -22.50
C SER A 36 -2.99 15.26 -23.31
N ASP A 37 -3.94 14.33 -23.41
CA ASP A 37 -3.66 12.98 -23.93
C ASP A 37 -4.00 12.83 -25.42
N GLY A 38 -4.08 13.95 -26.15
CA GLY A 38 -4.70 14.19 -27.47
C GLY A 38 -4.26 13.33 -28.67
N LYS A 39 -3.65 12.16 -28.45
CA LYS A 39 -3.33 11.13 -29.44
C LYS A 39 -3.63 9.68 -29.00
N LYS A 40 -4.08 9.45 -27.76
CA LYS A 40 -4.34 8.09 -27.23
C LYS A 40 -5.80 7.67 -27.26
N PHE A 41 -6.73 8.60 -27.52
CA PHE A 41 -8.15 8.29 -27.65
C PHE A 41 -8.78 9.05 -28.82
N TYR A 42 -9.75 8.43 -29.48
CA TYR A 42 -10.36 8.84 -30.73
C TYR A 42 -11.88 8.79 -30.59
N SER A 43 -12.53 9.95 -30.58
CA SER A 43 -13.96 10.06 -30.27
C SER A 43 -14.88 10.24 -31.48
N LYS A 44 -14.34 10.20 -32.71
CA LYS A 44 -15.08 10.45 -33.96
C LYS A 44 -15.13 9.22 -34.89
N VAL A 45 -14.76 8.06 -34.36
CA VAL A 45 -14.69 6.81 -35.15
C VAL A 45 -16.08 6.25 -35.39
N PHE A 46 -16.96 6.29 -34.37
CA PHE A 46 -18.27 5.65 -34.41
C PHE A 46 -19.40 6.69 -34.42
N LYS A 47 -20.43 6.44 -35.25
CA LYS A 47 -21.64 7.28 -35.33
C LYS A 47 -22.81 6.72 -34.51
N LYS A 48 -22.85 5.40 -34.33
CA LYS A 48 -23.87 4.67 -33.59
C LYS A 48 -23.19 3.75 -32.59
N GLU A 49 -23.85 3.50 -31.47
CA GLU A 49 -23.45 2.46 -30.53
C GLU A 49 -24.02 1.15 -31.06
N GLU A 50 -23.15 0.19 -31.39
CA GLU A 50 -23.60 -1.11 -31.94
C GLU A 50 -22.94 -2.32 -31.28
N PHE A 51 -21.85 -2.12 -30.54
CA PHE A 51 -21.15 -3.21 -29.87
C PHE A 51 -21.93 -3.68 -28.64
N PHE A 52 -22.48 -2.76 -27.84
CA PHE A 52 -23.09 -3.09 -26.55
C PHE A 52 -24.61 -3.22 -26.63
N SER A 53 -25.29 -2.20 -27.14
CA SER A 53 -26.76 -2.14 -27.29
C SER A 53 -27.30 -3.15 -28.31
N LYS A 54 -26.63 -3.30 -29.45
CA LYS A 54 -27.05 -4.25 -30.51
C LYS A 54 -26.31 -5.59 -30.46
N LYS A 55 -25.41 -5.79 -29.50
CA LYS A 55 -24.59 -7.00 -29.33
C LYS A 55 -23.89 -7.46 -30.62
N LYS A 56 -23.53 -6.55 -31.53
CA LYS A 56 -22.79 -6.93 -32.74
C LYS A 56 -21.38 -7.34 -32.36
N GLU A 57 -20.82 -8.37 -32.97
CA GLU A 57 -19.40 -8.74 -32.80
C GLU A 57 -18.46 -7.86 -33.63
N GLN A 58 -18.96 -7.31 -34.74
CA GLN A 58 -18.18 -6.53 -35.68
C GLN A 58 -18.89 -5.22 -36.07
N ILE A 59 -18.10 -4.15 -36.22
CA ILE A 59 -18.55 -2.87 -36.74
C ILE A 59 -17.69 -2.49 -37.95
N ASN A 60 -18.35 -2.26 -39.08
CA ASN A 60 -17.70 -1.78 -40.30
C ASN A 60 -17.77 -0.25 -40.33
N VAL A 61 -16.61 0.39 -40.46
CA VAL A 61 -16.51 1.84 -40.57
C VAL A 61 -15.87 2.22 -41.89
N SER A 62 -16.44 3.19 -42.61
CA SER A 62 -15.88 3.68 -43.86
C SER A 62 -14.45 4.21 -43.67
N ASN A 63 -13.55 3.88 -44.59
CA ASN A 63 -12.16 4.30 -44.52
C ASN A 63 -12.00 5.79 -44.88
N THR A 64 -12.30 6.67 -43.94
CA THR A 64 -12.10 8.13 -44.08
C THR A 64 -10.65 8.52 -43.80
N PRO A 65 -10.15 9.66 -44.32
CA PRO A 65 -8.78 10.12 -44.04
C PRO A 65 -8.45 10.25 -42.55
N TYR A 66 -9.45 10.57 -41.71
CA TYR A 66 -9.31 10.63 -40.26
C TYR A 66 -9.02 9.24 -39.66
N ILE A 67 -9.79 8.22 -40.06
CA ILE A 67 -9.64 6.86 -39.54
C ILE A 67 -8.39 6.20 -40.11
N GLU A 68 -8.07 6.45 -41.38
CA GLU A 68 -6.83 5.99 -41.99
C GLU A 68 -5.60 6.52 -41.24
N ASN A 69 -5.62 7.79 -40.83
CA ASN A 69 -4.56 8.36 -40.01
C ASN A 69 -4.44 7.65 -38.65
N ILE A 70 -5.56 7.30 -38.01
CA ILE A 70 -5.57 6.54 -36.74
C ILE A 70 -4.88 5.19 -36.92
N VAL A 71 -5.30 4.42 -37.94
CA VAL A 71 -4.75 3.08 -38.23
C VAL A 71 -3.26 3.18 -38.56
N ASN A 72 -2.87 4.12 -39.41
CA ASN A 72 -1.47 4.32 -39.78
C ASN A 72 -0.62 4.72 -38.57
N ASN A 73 -1.11 5.58 -37.69
CA ASN A 73 -0.41 5.96 -36.46
C ASN A 73 -0.25 4.77 -35.51
N TYR A 74 -1.29 3.95 -35.37
CA TYR A 74 -1.24 2.73 -34.57
C TYR A 74 -0.17 1.77 -35.12
N GLN A 75 -0.22 1.46 -36.42
CA GLN A 75 0.73 0.56 -37.07
C GLN A 75 2.19 1.05 -37.01
N ARG A 76 2.42 2.36 -37.01
CA ARG A 76 3.77 2.96 -36.95
C ARG A 76 4.34 3.01 -35.54
N SER A 77 3.53 3.32 -34.53
CA SER A 77 4.03 3.73 -33.21
C SER A 77 3.46 2.96 -32.03
N GLN A 78 2.41 2.16 -32.24
CA GLN A 78 1.65 1.50 -31.17
C GLN A 78 1.26 0.05 -31.53
N LYS A 79 1.93 -0.57 -32.52
CA LYS A 79 1.53 -1.83 -33.20
C LYS A 79 1.25 -3.03 -32.28
N ASN A 80 1.68 -2.99 -31.02
CA ASN A 80 1.51 -4.06 -30.02
C ASN A 80 0.73 -3.61 -28.77
N MET A 81 0.09 -2.44 -28.81
CA MET A 81 -0.69 -1.93 -27.68
C MET A 81 -2.15 -2.33 -27.85
N PRO A 82 -2.82 -2.84 -26.80
CA PRO A 82 -4.23 -3.17 -26.90
C PRO A 82 -5.08 -1.94 -27.27
N ILE A 83 -6.10 -2.18 -28.07
CA ILE A 83 -7.05 -1.15 -28.50
C ILE A 83 -8.38 -1.47 -27.86
N TYR A 84 -9.00 -0.47 -27.27
CA TYR A 84 -10.25 -0.66 -26.56
C TYR A 84 -11.33 0.24 -27.16
N TYR A 85 -12.52 -0.32 -27.26
CA TYR A 85 -13.75 0.42 -27.48
C TYR A 85 -14.39 0.71 -26.13
N GLY A 86 -14.70 1.98 -25.85
CA GLY A 86 -15.28 2.41 -24.58
C GLY A 86 -16.55 3.23 -24.74
N TYR A 87 -17.58 2.92 -23.95
CA TYR A 87 -18.89 3.57 -23.97
C TYR A 87 -19.72 3.28 -22.69
N PRO A 88 -20.62 4.17 -22.24
CA PRO A 88 -20.61 5.62 -22.48
C PRO A 88 -19.41 6.28 -21.79
N LEU A 89 -19.20 7.58 -22.00
CA LEU A 89 -18.12 8.30 -21.32
C LEU A 89 -18.62 8.99 -20.06
N PHE A 90 -17.92 8.78 -18.96
CA PHE A 90 -17.96 9.62 -17.79
C PHE A 90 -16.90 10.71 -17.88
N MET A 91 -17.26 11.95 -17.59
CA MET A 91 -16.34 13.07 -17.45
C MET A 91 -16.45 13.66 -16.03
N ASP A 92 -15.31 13.84 -15.35
CA ASP A 92 -15.26 14.50 -14.05
C ASP A 92 -15.14 16.04 -14.18
N SER A 93 -15.33 16.75 -13.07
CA SER A 93 -15.23 18.22 -13.00
C SER A 93 -13.83 18.76 -13.29
N ASN A 94 -12.81 17.90 -13.32
CA ASN A 94 -11.43 18.26 -13.65
C ASN A 94 -11.09 18.00 -15.12
N GLY A 95 -12.05 17.54 -15.93
CA GLY A 95 -11.84 17.21 -17.35
C GLY A 95 -11.17 15.87 -17.59
N LYS A 96 -11.13 14.98 -16.58
CA LYS A 96 -10.79 13.58 -16.80
C LYS A 96 -11.97 12.85 -17.40
N VAL A 97 -11.69 12.01 -18.39
CA VAL A 97 -12.66 11.23 -19.15
C VAL A 97 -12.36 9.76 -18.96
N SER A 98 -13.40 8.96 -18.80
CA SER A 98 -13.34 7.53 -18.52
C SER A 98 -14.49 6.84 -19.22
N PRO A 99 -14.28 5.82 -20.06
CA PRO A 99 -15.40 4.98 -20.51
C PRO A 99 -15.96 4.23 -19.30
N ILE A 100 -17.28 4.10 -19.19
CA ILE A 100 -17.95 3.34 -18.13
C ILE A 100 -17.84 1.85 -18.40
N PHE A 101 -18.11 1.43 -19.64
CA PHE A 101 -17.85 0.08 -20.09
C PHE A 101 -16.83 0.10 -21.21
N PHE A 102 -16.04 -0.95 -21.30
CA PHE A 102 -15.10 -1.10 -22.40
C PHE A 102 -14.91 -2.58 -22.76
N VAL A 103 -14.40 -2.80 -23.97
CA VAL A 103 -14.04 -4.11 -24.49
C VAL A 103 -12.80 -3.95 -25.37
N GLU A 104 -11.92 -4.95 -25.34
CA GLU A 104 -10.80 -4.99 -26.27
C GLU A 104 -11.30 -5.28 -27.69
N VAL A 105 -10.75 -4.56 -28.66
CA VAL A 105 -11.09 -4.68 -30.07
C VAL A 105 -9.84 -4.76 -30.91
N PHE A 106 -9.87 -5.57 -31.95
CA PHE A 106 -8.89 -5.54 -33.02
C PHE A 106 -9.52 -4.98 -34.29
N PHE A 107 -8.69 -4.57 -35.24
CA PHE A 107 -9.18 -4.08 -36.51
C PHE A 107 -8.50 -4.73 -37.71
N GLU A 108 -9.25 -4.87 -38.78
CA GLU A 108 -8.78 -5.33 -40.09
C GLU A 108 -9.05 -4.26 -41.14
N LYS A 109 -8.02 -3.90 -41.92
CA LYS A 109 -8.16 -2.94 -43.03
C LYS A 109 -8.61 -3.70 -44.28
N LYS A 110 -9.77 -3.33 -44.82
CA LYS A 110 -10.27 -3.71 -46.15
C LYS A 110 -10.08 -2.53 -47.12
N GLU A 111 -10.34 -2.74 -48.41
CA GLU A 111 -10.12 -1.72 -49.45
C GLU A 111 -10.86 -0.41 -49.16
N GLU A 112 -12.16 -0.47 -48.82
CA GLU A 112 -13.00 0.73 -48.60
C GLU A 112 -13.44 0.92 -47.14
N SER A 113 -13.10 -0.01 -46.25
CA SER A 113 -13.58 -0.01 -44.87
C SER A 113 -12.56 -0.58 -43.89
N ILE A 114 -12.74 -0.23 -42.62
CA ILE A 114 -12.01 -0.82 -41.50
C ILE A 114 -13.05 -1.55 -40.64
N VAL A 115 -12.80 -2.83 -40.40
CA VAL A 115 -13.65 -3.69 -39.58
C VAL A 115 -13.05 -3.73 -38.19
N PHE A 116 -13.83 -3.32 -37.19
CA PHE A 116 -13.48 -3.50 -35.78
C PHE A 116 -14.21 -4.74 -35.25
N THR A 117 -13.50 -5.63 -34.59
CA THR A 117 -14.04 -6.87 -34.03
C THR A 117 -13.75 -6.92 -32.53
N LYS A 118 -14.74 -7.33 -31.72
CA LYS A 118 -14.51 -7.57 -30.29
C LYS A 118 -13.65 -8.80 -30.07
N GLU A 119 -12.75 -8.72 -29.11
CA GLU A 119 -11.96 -9.87 -28.67
C GLU A 119 -12.70 -10.74 -27.65
N SER A 120 -13.56 -10.12 -26.82
CA SER A 120 -14.32 -10.81 -25.79
C SER A 120 -15.81 -10.47 -25.83
N VAL A 121 -16.62 -11.42 -25.37
CA VAL A 121 -18.08 -11.27 -25.24
C VAL A 121 -18.44 -10.49 -23.97
N SER A 122 -17.60 -10.59 -22.93
CA SER A 122 -17.82 -9.95 -21.63
C SER A 122 -17.36 -8.50 -21.64
N LEU A 123 -18.30 -7.59 -21.35
CA LEU A 123 -18.05 -6.18 -21.14
C LEU A 123 -17.32 -5.94 -19.82
N GLU A 124 -16.26 -5.15 -19.83
CA GLU A 124 -15.58 -4.73 -18.61
C GLU A 124 -16.19 -3.44 -18.06
N PHE A 125 -16.43 -3.40 -16.74
CA PHE A 125 -16.93 -2.21 -16.04
C PHE A 125 -15.77 -1.41 -15.42
N ASN A 126 -15.67 -0.14 -15.81
CA ASN A 126 -14.72 0.81 -15.25
C ASN A 126 -15.32 1.52 -14.04
N HIS A 127 -14.88 1.10 -12.86
CA HIS A 127 -15.36 1.62 -11.58
C HIS A 127 -14.74 2.96 -11.17
N TYR A 128 -13.94 3.61 -12.04
CA TYR A 128 -13.36 4.93 -11.75
C TYR A 128 -14.42 5.94 -11.30
N LEU A 129 -15.59 5.91 -11.92
CA LEU A 129 -16.71 6.78 -11.57
C LEU A 129 -17.12 6.60 -10.10
N LEU A 130 -17.01 5.38 -9.55
CA LEU A 130 -17.43 5.06 -8.18
C LEU A 130 -16.38 5.55 -7.16
N THR A 131 -15.12 5.64 -7.56
CA THR A 131 -14.05 6.22 -6.74
C THR A 131 -14.18 7.74 -6.57
N LYS A 132 -15.02 8.38 -7.39
CA LYS A 132 -15.30 9.82 -7.34
C LYS A 132 -16.62 10.17 -6.68
N SER A 133 -17.50 9.20 -6.47
CA SER A 133 -18.70 9.35 -5.66
C SER A 133 -18.43 9.01 -4.18
N HIS A 134 -19.46 9.09 -3.34
CA HIS A 134 -19.35 8.94 -1.89
C HIS A 134 -19.16 7.49 -1.39
N PHE A 135 -18.87 6.54 -2.28
CA PHE A 135 -18.77 5.12 -1.94
C PHE A 135 -17.41 4.73 -1.35
N ASN A 136 -17.43 3.82 -0.39
CA ASN A 136 -16.23 3.18 0.16
C ASN A 136 -15.82 1.94 -0.66
N LEU A 137 -14.63 1.37 -0.37
CA LEU A 137 -14.09 0.24 -1.14
C LEU A 137 -14.96 -1.04 -1.11
N GLU A 138 -15.64 -1.31 0.00
CA GLU A 138 -16.49 -2.50 0.13
C GLU A 138 -17.78 -2.32 -0.71
N GLU A 139 -18.37 -1.14 -0.66
CA GLU A 139 -19.53 -0.76 -1.47
C GLU A 139 -19.20 -0.80 -2.98
N ILE A 140 -18.05 -0.27 -3.38
CA ILE A 140 -17.58 -0.30 -4.77
C ILE A 140 -17.46 -1.74 -5.26
N ASN A 141 -16.89 -2.64 -4.45
CA ASN A 141 -16.76 -4.05 -4.81
C ASN A 141 -18.11 -4.75 -4.94
N LYS A 142 -19.07 -4.44 -4.07
CA LYS A 142 -20.42 -5.01 -4.14
C LYS A 142 -21.14 -4.55 -5.41
N ILE A 143 -21.15 -3.25 -5.67
CA ILE A 143 -21.75 -2.65 -6.88
C ILE A 143 -21.11 -3.26 -8.14
N ARG A 144 -19.79 -3.42 -8.14
CA ARG A 144 -19.07 -4.03 -9.26
C ARG A 144 -19.55 -5.45 -9.52
N LEU A 145 -19.63 -6.30 -8.50
CA LEU A 145 -20.09 -7.68 -8.65
C LEU A 145 -21.51 -7.73 -9.23
N GLU A 146 -22.41 -6.89 -8.71
CA GLU A 146 -23.80 -6.81 -9.19
C GLU A 146 -23.92 -6.34 -10.66
N ILE A 147 -22.99 -5.47 -11.12
CA ILE A 147 -22.93 -5.01 -12.51
C ILE A 147 -22.29 -6.07 -13.42
N ASP A 148 -21.27 -6.78 -12.94
CA ASP A 148 -20.56 -7.81 -13.68
C ASP A 148 -21.46 -9.05 -13.90
N GLU A 149 -22.30 -9.42 -12.93
CA GLU A 149 -23.27 -10.53 -13.02
C GLU A 149 -24.39 -10.29 -14.04
N GLU A 150 -24.79 -9.04 -14.23
CA GLU A 150 -25.82 -8.67 -15.21
C GLU A 150 -25.33 -8.96 -16.64
N GLN A 151 -26.22 -9.42 -17.52
CA GLN A 151 -25.88 -9.70 -18.93
C GLN A 151 -26.42 -8.63 -19.87
N ASP A 152 -27.51 -7.97 -19.49
CA ASP A 152 -28.11 -6.94 -20.32
C ASP A 152 -27.43 -5.57 -20.13
N PHE A 153 -26.89 -5.03 -21.21
CA PHE A 153 -26.20 -3.74 -21.20
C PHE A 153 -27.12 -2.58 -20.77
N HIS A 154 -28.39 -2.59 -21.17
CA HIS A 154 -29.32 -1.53 -20.79
C HIS A 154 -29.61 -1.59 -19.29
N ILE A 155 -29.78 -2.78 -18.73
CA ILE A 155 -29.97 -2.95 -17.27
C ILE A 155 -28.72 -2.50 -16.51
N LYS A 156 -27.51 -2.86 -16.97
CA LYS A 156 -26.25 -2.36 -16.37
C LYS A 156 -26.21 -0.84 -16.35
N LEU A 157 -26.60 -0.21 -17.46
CA LEU A 157 -26.57 1.24 -17.60
C LEU A 157 -27.61 1.92 -16.71
N GLU A 158 -28.83 1.39 -16.60
CA GLU A 158 -29.86 1.90 -15.68
C GLU A 158 -29.41 1.82 -14.22
N LYS A 159 -28.85 0.70 -13.77
CA LYS A 159 -28.30 0.56 -12.40
C LYS A 159 -27.27 1.66 -12.09
N ILE A 160 -26.39 1.96 -13.04
CA ILE A 160 -25.37 3.01 -12.89
C ILE A 160 -26.01 4.40 -12.82
N LYS A 161 -27.06 4.67 -13.60
CA LYS A 161 -27.79 5.95 -13.52
C LYS A 161 -28.44 6.13 -12.16
N ASP A 162 -29.13 5.09 -11.67
CA ASP A 162 -29.79 5.11 -10.37
C ASP A 162 -28.78 5.38 -9.24
N LEU A 163 -27.63 4.70 -9.29
CA LEU A 163 -26.54 4.87 -8.33
C LEU A 163 -25.95 6.29 -8.29
N LEU A 164 -26.07 7.07 -9.38
CA LEU A 164 -25.36 8.33 -9.55
C LEU A 164 -26.29 9.53 -9.79
N SER A 165 -27.60 9.30 -9.84
CA SER A 165 -28.62 10.33 -10.09
C SER A 165 -28.35 11.16 -11.36
N PHE A 166 -27.89 10.53 -12.44
CA PHE A 166 -27.62 11.22 -13.70
C PHE A 166 -28.86 11.36 -14.57
N ASP A 167 -29.12 12.58 -15.04
CA ASP A 167 -30.26 12.94 -15.87
C ASP A 167 -30.00 12.55 -17.33
N THR A 168 -30.82 11.67 -17.93
CA THR A 168 -30.55 11.17 -19.29
C THR A 168 -31.83 10.98 -20.14
N THR A 169 -32.30 12.08 -20.70
CA THR A 169 -33.47 12.18 -21.59
C THR A 169 -33.21 11.81 -23.05
N LYS A 170 -32.06 11.19 -23.41
CA LYS A 170 -31.69 10.93 -24.82
C LYS A 170 -31.63 9.46 -25.18
N SER A 171 -32.14 9.14 -26.38
CA SER A 171 -32.02 7.83 -27.04
C SER A 171 -30.56 7.43 -27.22
N TYR A 172 -30.22 6.20 -26.81
CA TYR A 172 -28.86 5.63 -26.81
C TYR A 172 -28.42 5.06 -28.17
N SER A 173 -29.23 5.22 -29.22
CA SER A 173 -28.94 4.66 -30.54
C SER A 173 -27.90 5.46 -31.33
N ASP A 174 -27.91 6.78 -31.19
CA ASP A 174 -27.07 7.69 -31.97
C ASP A 174 -26.07 8.41 -31.04
N LEU A 175 -24.79 8.32 -31.37
CA LEU A 175 -23.71 8.86 -30.54
C LEU A 175 -23.55 10.37 -30.74
N ASP A 176 -23.34 11.11 -29.65
CA ASP A 176 -23.08 12.54 -29.67
C ASP A 176 -21.81 12.86 -30.47
N GLN A 177 -21.97 13.60 -31.58
CA GLN A 177 -20.86 13.98 -32.46
C GLN A 177 -20.14 15.28 -32.03
N LYS A 178 -20.73 16.04 -31.09
CA LYS A 178 -20.19 17.31 -30.60
C LYS A 178 -18.85 17.09 -29.88
N PRO A 179 -17.89 18.04 -29.94
CA PRO A 179 -16.64 17.92 -29.19
C PRO A 179 -16.92 17.81 -27.69
N LEU A 180 -16.02 17.14 -26.97
CA LEU A 180 -16.11 17.03 -25.52
C LEU A 180 -15.83 18.42 -24.92
N ILE A 181 -16.73 18.90 -24.05
CA ILE A 181 -16.60 20.19 -23.38
C ILE A 181 -16.48 19.91 -21.89
N VAL A 182 -15.39 20.39 -21.29
CA VAL A 182 -15.16 20.25 -19.85
C VAL A 182 -16.12 21.17 -19.12
N ASN A 183 -16.96 20.59 -18.27
CA ASN A 183 -17.94 21.28 -17.45
C ASN A 183 -17.56 21.23 -15.96
N SER A 184 -18.13 22.14 -15.17
CA SER A 184 -17.88 22.25 -13.72
C SER A 184 -18.47 21.09 -12.91
N SER A 185 -19.46 20.39 -13.46
CA SER A 185 -20.10 19.22 -12.85
C SER A 185 -19.73 17.93 -13.61
N PRO A 186 -19.64 16.78 -12.90
CA PRO A 186 -19.49 15.48 -13.55
C PRO A 186 -20.66 15.19 -14.49
N GLN A 187 -20.40 14.58 -15.64
CA GLN A 187 -21.42 14.31 -16.65
C GLN A 187 -21.23 12.96 -17.32
N LEU A 188 -22.35 12.32 -17.62
CA LEU A 188 -22.41 11.19 -18.53
C LEU A 188 -22.63 11.69 -19.96
N ILE A 189 -21.80 11.23 -20.89
CA ILE A 189 -21.81 11.66 -22.28
C ILE A 189 -22.08 10.43 -23.15
N ASN A 190 -23.14 10.49 -23.96
CA ASN A 190 -23.52 9.45 -24.91
C ASN A 190 -22.55 9.44 -26.10
N LYS A 191 -21.32 8.98 -25.86
CA LYS A 191 -20.24 9.00 -26.85
C LYS A 191 -19.39 7.75 -26.70
N ALA A 192 -18.99 7.17 -27.83
CA ALA A 192 -18.03 6.07 -27.85
C ALA A 192 -16.64 6.59 -28.22
N ILE A 193 -15.62 5.94 -27.68
CA ILE A 193 -14.22 6.19 -28.02
C ILE A 193 -13.53 4.91 -28.44
N LEU A 194 -12.58 5.05 -29.35
CA LEU A 194 -11.51 4.09 -29.52
C LEU A 194 -10.29 4.63 -28.77
N TYR A 195 -9.64 3.86 -27.92
CA TYR A 195 -8.41 4.30 -27.29
C TYR A 195 -7.33 3.24 -27.37
N VAL A 196 -6.09 3.71 -27.55
CA VAL A 196 -4.90 2.87 -27.59
C VAL A 196 -4.23 2.99 -26.23
N GLY A 197 -4.46 1.98 -25.41
CA GLY A 197 -4.07 1.95 -24.02
C GLY A 197 -2.85 1.07 -23.81
N GLY A 198 -2.01 1.45 -22.85
CA GLY A 198 -1.05 0.54 -22.22
C GLY A 198 -1.23 0.64 -20.71
N LYS A 199 -0.90 -0.43 -19.98
CA LYS A 199 -0.95 -0.52 -18.50
C LYS A 199 -0.41 0.78 -17.86
N MET A 200 -1.16 1.41 -16.96
CA MET A 200 -0.87 2.75 -16.45
C MET A 200 0.34 2.76 -15.49
N GLY A 201 1.25 3.72 -15.67
CA GLY A 201 2.60 3.72 -15.08
C GLY A 201 2.75 3.95 -13.56
N ILE A 202 1.67 4.01 -12.76
CA ILE A 202 1.80 4.15 -11.30
C ILE A 202 2.15 2.80 -10.65
N THR A 203 1.68 1.72 -11.25
CA THR A 203 1.77 0.35 -10.72
C THR A 203 2.84 -0.45 -11.45
N GLN A 204 3.30 0.03 -12.62
CA GLN A 204 4.41 -0.57 -13.36
C GLN A 204 5.68 -0.69 -12.53
N GLY A 205 6.03 0.34 -11.74
CA GLY A 205 7.22 0.27 -10.87
C GLY A 205 7.09 -0.84 -9.81
N LEU A 206 5.90 -0.99 -9.22
CA LEU A 206 5.62 -2.06 -8.26
C LEU A 206 5.61 -3.43 -8.95
N ILE A 207 5.00 -3.55 -10.13
CA ILE A 207 5.01 -4.78 -10.93
C ILE A 207 6.44 -5.18 -11.27
N ASP A 208 7.27 -4.23 -11.73
CA ASP A 208 8.68 -4.47 -12.04
C ASP A 208 9.46 -4.93 -10.80
N GLU A 209 9.18 -4.35 -9.62
CA GLU A 209 9.78 -4.76 -8.35
C GLU A 209 9.35 -6.16 -7.92
N LEU A 210 8.06 -6.50 -8.07
CA LEU A 210 7.54 -7.84 -7.77
C LEU A 210 8.07 -8.89 -8.76
N GLU A 211 8.19 -8.56 -10.04
CA GLU A 211 8.80 -9.40 -11.07
C GLU A 211 10.29 -9.62 -10.81
N LYS A 212 11.02 -8.59 -10.35
CA LYS A 212 12.40 -8.76 -9.86
C LYS A 212 12.44 -9.71 -8.67
N LEU A 213 11.58 -9.50 -7.68
CA LEU A 213 11.54 -10.31 -6.46
C LEU A 213 11.23 -11.79 -6.74
N LYS A 214 10.37 -12.06 -7.74
CA LYS A 214 10.04 -13.41 -8.21
C LYS A 214 11.26 -14.16 -8.76
N LYS A 215 12.24 -13.46 -9.32
CA LYS A 215 13.47 -14.04 -9.87
C LYS A 215 14.54 -14.34 -8.82
N VAL A 216 14.45 -13.73 -7.64
CA VAL A 216 15.42 -13.91 -6.56
C VAL A 216 15.43 -15.36 -6.06
N SER A 217 16.61 -15.88 -5.77
CA SER A 217 16.78 -17.23 -5.21
C SER A 217 16.53 -17.26 -3.70
N LYS A 218 16.22 -18.45 -3.16
CA LYS A 218 16.05 -18.64 -1.70
C LYS A 218 17.31 -18.25 -0.92
N GLN A 219 18.49 -18.42 -1.52
CA GLN A 219 19.77 -18.10 -0.88
C GLN A 219 20.03 -16.60 -0.78
N GLU A 220 19.64 -15.82 -1.79
CA GLU A 220 19.69 -14.37 -1.76
C GLU A 220 18.70 -13.76 -0.76
N LEU A 221 17.59 -14.44 -0.47
CA LEU A 221 16.61 -14.02 0.54
C LEU A 221 17.04 -14.37 1.97
N LYS A 222 18.11 -15.14 2.17
CA LYS A 222 18.56 -15.56 3.50
C LYS A 222 18.92 -14.33 4.35
N GLY A 223 18.42 -14.29 5.59
CA GLY A 223 18.63 -13.16 6.50
C GLY A 223 17.68 -11.97 6.28
N THR A 224 16.77 -12.04 5.31
CA THR A 224 15.71 -11.05 5.13
C THR A 224 14.47 -11.42 5.94
N SER A 225 13.60 -10.43 6.18
CA SER A 225 12.27 -10.67 6.78
C SER A 225 11.40 -11.58 5.92
N ILE A 226 11.55 -11.59 4.59
CA ILE A 226 10.81 -12.49 3.70
C ILE A 226 11.16 -13.95 4.03
N SER A 227 12.47 -14.26 4.14
CA SER A 227 12.89 -15.62 4.51
C SER A 227 12.40 -16.02 5.90
N SER A 228 12.33 -15.07 6.83
CA SER A 228 11.82 -15.31 8.19
C SER A 228 10.31 -15.61 8.17
N LEU A 229 9.55 -14.94 7.30
CA LEU A 229 8.10 -15.06 7.22
C LEU A 229 7.65 -16.40 6.61
N PHE A 230 8.33 -16.85 5.56
CA PHE A 230 7.89 -18.02 4.78
C PHE A 230 8.65 -19.30 5.09
N TRP A 231 9.94 -19.23 5.43
CA TRP A 231 10.80 -20.42 5.56
C TRP A 231 11.45 -20.58 6.92
N ASN A 232 10.92 -19.87 7.93
CA ASN A 232 11.26 -20.03 9.34
C ASN A 232 12.78 -20.04 9.57
N SER A 233 13.41 -18.86 9.50
CA SER A 233 14.81 -18.71 9.89
C SER A 233 14.97 -18.78 11.41
N GLU A 234 16.11 -19.30 11.85
CA GLU A 234 16.51 -19.42 13.25
C GLU A 234 16.15 -18.16 14.07
N LYS A 235 15.59 -18.38 15.26
CA LYS A 235 15.35 -17.30 16.23
C LYS A 235 16.70 -16.74 16.66
N GLU A 236 16.93 -15.43 16.48
CA GLU A 236 18.05 -14.77 17.13
C GLU A 236 17.91 -14.91 18.67
N LYS A 237 19.04 -14.90 19.37
CA LYS A 237 19.04 -14.95 20.84
C LYS A 237 18.21 -13.79 21.37
N VAL A 238 17.24 -14.10 22.24
CA VAL A 238 16.38 -13.11 22.88
C VAL A 238 17.21 -12.29 23.89
N PRO A 239 17.37 -10.97 23.69
CA PRO A 239 17.95 -10.10 24.72
C PRO A 239 17.03 -10.11 25.95
N LYS A 240 17.61 -10.04 27.16
CA LYS A 240 16.79 -9.97 28.38
C LYS A 240 16.04 -8.63 28.44
N GLU A 241 14.89 -8.57 29.12
CA GLU A 241 14.05 -7.36 29.24
C GLU A 241 14.86 -6.14 29.77
N ASN A 242 15.86 -6.42 30.60
CA ASN A 242 16.78 -5.45 31.21
C ASN A 242 17.82 -4.84 30.23
N GLU A 243 17.98 -5.36 29.02
CA GLU A 243 19.05 -4.94 28.09
C GLU A 243 18.62 -3.87 27.07
N ILE A 244 17.39 -3.34 27.17
CA ILE A 244 16.90 -2.33 26.23
C ILE A 244 17.17 -0.89 26.70
N LEU A 245 17.57 -0.04 25.76
CA LEU A 245 17.69 1.40 25.97
C LEU A 245 16.30 2.06 25.96
N GLU A 246 15.90 2.63 27.10
CA GLU A 246 14.63 3.35 27.24
C GLU A 246 14.87 4.87 27.09
N ILE A 247 14.58 5.42 25.90
CA ILE A 247 14.71 6.86 25.60
C ILE A 247 13.43 7.66 25.86
N PHE A 248 12.29 6.97 25.94
CA PHE A 248 11.01 7.51 26.36
C PHE A 248 10.37 6.51 27.28
N GLN A 249 9.73 7.01 28.35
CA GLN A 249 9.09 6.17 29.35
C GLN A 249 8.09 5.20 28.71
N LEU A 250 8.23 3.91 29.01
CA LEU A 250 7.37 2.84 28.54
C LEU A 250 6.57 2.25 29.70
N ASN A 251 5.34 1.83 29.42
CA ASN A 251 4.65 0.89 30.32
C ASN A 251 5.08 -0.56 30.01
N ASN A 252 4.78 -1.47 30.93
CA ASN A 252 5.17 -2.89 30.84
C ASN A 252 4.74 -3.56 29.50
N SER A 253 3.56 -3.22 28.96
CA SER A 253 3.10 -3.77 27.67
C SER A 253 3.91 -3.26 26.47
N GLN A 254 4.30 -1.99 26.51
CA GLN A 254 5.11 -1.35 25.49
C GLN A 254 6.57 -1.82 25.57
N GLU A 255 7.11 -1.96 26.77
CA GLU A 255 8.45 -2.51 27.03
C GLU A 255 8.58 -3.92 26.43
N LYS A 256 7.63 -4.81 26.75
CA LYS A 256 7.57 -6.15 26.14
C LYS A 256 7.47 -6.12 24.62
N ALA A 257 6.76 -5.14 24.05
CA ALA A 257 6.67 -4.97 22.61
C ALA A 257 8.01 -4.54 22.00
N VAL A 258 8.76 -3.66 22.66
CA VAL A 258 10.11 -3.24 22.24
C VAL A 258 11.08 -4.42 22.31
N VAL A 259 11.10 -5.17 23.42
CA VAL A 259 11.95 -6.36 23.59
C VAL A 259 11.69 -7.36 22.46
N LYS A 260 10.42 -7.70 22.20
CA LYS A 260 10.04 -8.61 21.12
C LYS A 260 10.43 -8.10 19.73
N ALA A 261 10.31 -6.80 19.50
CA ALA A 261 10.66 -6.19 18.21
C ALA A 261 12.17 -6.24 17.92
N ILE A 262 13.01 -6.18 18.95
CA ILE A 262 14.47 -6.24 18.81
C ILE A 262 14.95 -7.70 18.76
N SER A 263 14.24 -8.62 19.41
CA SER A 263 14.61 -10.05 19.48
C SER A 263 14.14 -10.89 18.30
N ASN A 264 13.09 -10.46 17.59
CA ASN A 264 12.48 -11.24 16.53
C ASN A 264 12.74 -10.61 15.16
N ASN A 265 12.93 -11.45 14.14
CA ASN A 265 13.10 -10.99 12.75
C ASN A 265 11.86 -10.27 12.19
N ILE A 266 10.69 -10.59 12.74
CA ILE A 266 9.41 -9.96 12.40
C ILE A 266 8.59 -9.81 13.67
N SER A 267 8.06 -8.61 13.88
CA SER A 267 7.12 -8.33 14.96
C SER A 267 5.96 -7.49 14.45
N VAL A 268 4.74 -7.86 14.85
CA VAL A 268 3.53 -7.07 14.61
C VAL A 268 3.08 -6.52 15.96
N ILE A 269 3.07 -5.20 16.08
CA ILE A 269 2.64 -4.51 17.31
C ILE A 269 1.34 -3.79 16.99
N THR A 270 0.28 -4.16 17.70
CA THR A 270 -1.04 -3.54 17.60
C THR A 270 -1.32 -2.68 18.83
N GLY A 271 -2.08 -1.60 18.66
CA GLY A 271 -2.45 -0.73 19.77
C GLY A 271 -3.57 0.25 19.38
N PRO A 272 -4.56 0.48 20.24
CA PRO A 272 -5.61 1.49 20.03
C PRO A 272 -5.08 2.91 19.76
N PRO A 273 -5.91 3.85 19.29
CA PRO A 273 -5.54 5.26 19.17
C PRO A 273 -5.05 5.80 20.52
N GLY A 274 -4.04 6.67 20.53
CA GLY A 274 -3.54 7.29 21.76
C GLY A 274 -2.60 6.45 22.65
N THR A 275 -2.38 5.15 22.37
CA THR A 275 -1.55 4.27 23.22
C THR A 275 -0.03 4.43 23.08
N GLY A 276 0.44 5.60 22.63
CA GLY A 276 1.87 5.89 22.57
C GLY A 276 2.67 5.08 21.53
N LYS A 277 2.05 4.54 20.48
CA LYS A 277 2.74 3.76 19.42
C LYS A 277 4.01 4.43 18.87
N SER A 278 3.99 5.76 18.72
CA SER A 278 5.17 6.51 18.27
C SER A 278 6.34 6.45 19.25
N GLN A 279 6.09 6.39 20.57
CA GLN A 279 7.13 6.21 21.59
C GLN A 279 7.74 4.80 21.51
N VAL A 280 6.91 3.78 21.27
CA VAL A 280 7.37 2.40 21.04
C VAL A 280 8.30 2.36 19.82
N VAL A 281 7.88 2.95 18.70
CA VAL A 281 8.70 3.04 17.47
C VAL A 281 10.03 3.73 17.74
N LEU A 282 10.03 4.85 18.47
CA LEU A 282 11.26 5.59 18.78
C LEU A 282 12.22 4.76 19.62
N ASN A 283 11.73 4.06 20.65
CA ASN A 283 12.54 3.16 21.46
C ASN A 283 13.14 2.00 20.64
N ILE A 284 12.36 1.39 19.74
CA ILE A 284 12.88 0.33 18.83
C ILE A 284 14.01 0.88 17.96
N ILE A 285 13.82 2.05 17.33
CA ILE A 285 14.83 2.67 16.47
C ILE A 285 16.09 3.01 17.28
N ALA A 286 15.93 3.58 18.48
CA ALA A 286 17.06 3.92 19.34
C ALA A 286 17.89 2.69 19.72
N ASN A 287 17.23 1.58 20.08
CA ASN A 287 17.89 0.32 20.38
C ASN A 287 18.61 -0.28 19.16
N ALA A 288 18.02 -0.20 17.96
CA ALA A 288 18.67 -0.66 16.75
C ALA A 288 19.94 0.16 16.46
N VAL A 289 19.87 1.50 16.57
CA VAL A 289 21.01 2.40 16.39
C VAL A 289 22.08 2.18 17.47
N TRP A 290 21.68 1.96 18.73
CA TRP A 290 22.59 1.64 19.84
C TRP A 290 23.39 0.36 19.57
N ASN A 291 22.77 -0.60 18.88
CA ASN A 291 23.39 -1.84 18.41
C ASN A 291 24.07 -1.71 17.03
N ASN A 292 24.41 -0.48 16.61
CA ASN A 292 25.08 -0.17 15.34
C ASN A 292 24.33 -0.68 14.08
N LYS A 293 23.00 -0.85 14.14
CA LYS A 293 22.18 -1.22 12.98
C LYS A 293 21.68 0.05 12.25
N SER A 294 21.59 -0.02 10.92
CA SER A 294 20.89 0.98 10.11
C SER A 294 19.39 0.70 10.08
N VAL A 295 18.56 1.74 10.13
CA VAL A 295 17.10 1.59 10.18
C VAL A 295 16.45 2.37 9.03
N LEU A 296 15.61 1.69 8.24
CA LEU A 296 14.64 2.32 7.34
C LEU A 296 13.29 2.41 8.04
N PHE A 297 12.79 3.63 8.26
CA PHE A 297 11.44 3.88 8.75
C PHE A 297 10.55 4.41 7.63
N ALA A 298 9.40 3.75 7.42
CA ALA A 298 8.45 4.10 6.37
C ALA A 298 7.01 4.10 6.90
N SER A 299 6.15 4.92 6.28
CA SER A 299 4.71 4.98 6.58
C SER A 299 3.94 5.49 5.37
N LYS A 300 2.66 5.08 5.24
CA LYS A 300 1.72 5.66 4.27
C LYS A 300 1.34 7.10 4.62
N ASN A 301 1.49 7.54 5.88
CA ASN A 301 1.18 8.89 6.32
C ASN A 301 2.46 9.71 6.50
N ASN A 302 2.62 10.77 5.70
CA ASN A 302 3.77 11.68 5.82
C ASN A 302 3.89 12.34 7.20
N GLN A 303 2.77 12.68 7.84
CA GLN A 303 2.76 13.29 9.17
C GLN A 303 3.37 12.34 10.21
N ALA A 304 3.10 11.04 10.12
CA ALA A 304 3.69 10.05 11.02
C ALA A 304 5.23 9.98 10.86
N VAL A 305 5.72 10.07 9.61
CA VAL A 305 7.16 10.14 9.33
C VAL A 305 7.77 11.42 9.91
N ASP A 306 7.10 12.55 9.75
CA ASP A 306 7.63 13.85 10.17
C ASP A 306 7.66 13.98 11.71
N VAL A 307 6.66 13.43 12.42
CA VAL A 307 6.66 13.34 13.89
C VAL A 307 7.83 12.50 14.40
N VAL A 308 8.04 11.31 13.84
CA VAL A 308 9.14 10.43 14.25
C VAL A 308 10.50 11.06 13.89
N ASN A 309 10.64 11.62 12.68
CA ASN A 309 11.86 12.31 12.25
C ASN A 309 12.22 13.50 13.15
N THR A 310 11.24 14.31 13.57
CA THR A 310 11.46 15.45 14.45
C THR A 310 11.98 14.99 15.81
N LYS A 311 11.34 13.97 16.41
CA LYS A 311 11.76 13.40 17.69
C LYS A 311 13.12 12.70 17.61
N LEU A 312 13.42 11.99 16.52
CA LEU A 312 14.73 11.39 16.33
C LEU A 312 15.82 12.45 16.20
N ARG A 313 15.56 13.56 15.51
CA ARG A 313 16.53 14.67 15.35
C ARG A 313 16.77 15.47 16.63
N SER A 314 15.88 15.41 17.61
CA SER A 314 16.11 16.01 18.92
C SER A 314 16.97 15.13 19.84
N ILE A 315 17.02 13.82 19.58
CA ILE A 315 17.77 12.85 20.40
C ILE A 315 19.11 12.49 19.74
N LEU A 316 19.08 12.20 18.45
CA LEU A 316 20.24 11.84 17.64
C LEU A 316 20.80 13.09 16.97
N SER A 317 22.11 13.12 16.75
CA SER A 317 22.76 14.15 15.94
C SER A 317 22.00 14.34 14.62
N LYS A 318 21.65 15.58 14.28
CA LYS A 318 20.84 15.94 13.08
C LYS A 318 21.37 15.33 11.77
N ASN A 319 22.65 14.98 11.74
CA ASN A 319 23.36 14.40 10.62
C ASN A 319 23.09 12.89 10.45
N LEU A 320 22.59 12.17 11.45
CA LEU A 320 22.37 10.71 11.40
C LEU A 320 20.99 10.30 10.85
N VAL A 321 20.08 11.25 10.67
CA VAL A 321 18.72 10.99 10.18
C VAL A 321 18.54 11.64 8.82
N VAL A 322 18.13 10.86 7.81
CA VAL A 322 17.88 11.35 6.45
C VAL A 322 16.41 11.14 6.09
N ARG A 323 15.69 12.23 5.78
CA ARG A 323 14.28 12.19 5.36
C ARG A 323 14.20 12.13 3.84
N MET A 324 13.75 11.00 3.31
CA MET A 324 13.48 10.80 1.88
C MET A 324 11.98 10.91 1.58
N GLY A 325 11.57 11.03 0.31
CA GLY A 325 10.14 11.06 -0.07
C GLY A 325 9.86 11.97 -1.27
N SER A 326 9.07 13.03 -1.06
CA SER A 326 8.71 14.03 -2.08
C SER A 326 9.93 14.58 -2.85
N SER A 327 9.71 15.18 -4.03
CA SER A 327 10.79 15.76 -4.84
C SER A 327 11.68 16.72 -4.03
N LYS A 328 11.07 17.54 -3.15
CA LYS A 328 11.78 18.43 -2.23
C LYS A 328 12.63 17.66 -1.21
N HIS A 329 12.09 16.61 -0.59
CA HIS A 329 12.82 15.80 0.38
C HIS A 329 13.98 15.01 -0.26
N ARG A 330 13.84 14.51 -1.50
CA ARG A 330 14.92 13.82 -2.21
C ARG A 330 16.12 14.73 -2.46
N LYS A 331 15.89 15.95 -2.97
CA LYS A 331 16.98 16.93 -3.18
C LYS A 331 17.74 17.23 -1.88
N ASN A 332 17.00 17.44 -0.80
CA ASN A 332 17.60 17.68 0.52
C ASN A 332 18.36 16.45 1.05
N ALA A 333 17.84 15.24 0.85
CA ALA A 333 18.51 14.00 1.23
C ALA A 333 19.85 13.83 0.51
N THR A 334 19.91 14.08 -0.79
CA THR A 334 21.15 14.04 -1.57
C THR A 334 22.20 15.00 -1.01
N LEU A 335 21.80 16.24 -0.70
CA LEU A 335 22.69 17.23 -0.09
C LEU A 335 23.21 16.80 1.29
N GLN A 336 22.33 16.24 2.14
CA GLN A 336 22.70 15.74 3.46
C GLN A 336 23.70 14.57 3.37
N ILE A 337 23.41 13.60 2.50
CA ILE A 337 24.28 12.44 2.25
C ILE A 337 25.65 12.89 1.75
N HIS A 338 25.69 13.82 0.79
CA HIS A 338 26.95 14.36 0.28
C HIS A 338 27.78 15.04 1.38
N LYS A 339 27.15 15.84 2.25
CA LYS A 339 27.82 16.46 3.42
C LYS A 339 28.37 15.42 4.39
N LEU A 340 27.64 14.32 4.63
CA LEU A 340 28.10 13.22 5.48
C LEU A 340 29.35 12.53 4.91
N PHE A 341 29.39 12.30 3.61
CA PHE A 341 30.54 11.68 2.95
C PHE A 341 31.77 12.58 2.93
N GLN A 342 31.61 13.91 2.81
CA GLN A 342 32.74 14.84 2.87
C GLN A 342 33.35 14.94 4.27
N ASN A 343 32.51 14.92 5.32
CA ASN A 343 32.96 14.98 6.72
C ASN A 343 33.56 13.66 7.24
N LYS A 344 33.59 12.60 6.43
CA LYS A 344 34.15 11.28 6.83
C LYS A 344 35.65 11.33 7.15
N LYS A 345 36.38 12.36 6.68
CA LYS A 345 37.82 12.55 6.94
C LYS A 345 38.13 13.18 8.31
N SER A 346 37.16 13.74 9.04
CA SER A 346 37.39 14.46 10.31
C SER A 346 36.80 13.81 11.56
N ILE A 347 35.99 12.76 11.44
CA ILE A 347 35.47 12.02 12.60
C ILE A 347 36.49 10.96 13.01
N LYS A 348 37.56 11.37 13.70
CA LYS A 348 38.27 10.45 14.60
C LYS A 348 37.26 10.06 15.67
N ILE A 349 36.76 8.82 15.64
CA ILE A 349 36.02 8.26 16.79
C ILE A 349 37.01 8.33 17.95
N SER A 350 36.83 9.31 18.84
CA SER A 350 37.77 9.53 19.94
C SER A 350 37.82 8.27 20.81
N LYS A 351 38.99 7.96 21.36
CA LYS A 351 39.15 6.89 22.36
C LYS A 351 38.14 7.04 23.51
N ASP A 352 37.69 8.27 23.76
CA ASP A 352 36.68 8.63 24.76
C ASP A 352 35.30 8.03 24.44
N TYR A 353 34.89 7.91 23.17
CA TYR A 353 33.55 7.39 22.82
C TYR A 353 33.38 5.92 23.24
N LYS A 354 34.43 5.10 23.06
CA LYS A 354 34.43 3.72 23.58
C LYS A 354 34.34 3.71 25.11
N SER A 355 35.11 4.56 25.79
CA SER A 355 35.09 4.68 27.25
C SER A 355 33.70 5.08 27.78
N TYR A 356 33.04 6.06 27.15
CA TYR A 356 31.66 6.45 27.51
C TYR A 356 30.65 5.32 27.27
N THR A 357 30.74 4.61 26.14
CA THR A 357 29.83 3.48 25.88
C THR A 357 30.02 2.33 26.87
N THR A 358 31.26 2.08 27.30
CA THR A 358 31.55 1.10 28.36
C THR A 358 30.97 1.56 29.69
N SER A 359 31.21 2.82 30.09
CA SER A 359 30.67 3.38 31.34
C SER A 359 29.14 3.39 31.38
N ILE A 360 28.48 3.68 30.24
CA ILE A 360 27.02 3.62 30.14
C ILE A 360 26.53 2.17 30.27
N ARG A 361 27.19 1.19 29.63
CA ARG A 361 26.86 -0.23 29.81
C ARG A 361 27.00 -0.66 31.27
N ASP A 362 28.08 -0.28 31.94
CA ASP A 362 28.31 -0.63 33.34
C ASP A 362 27.23 -0.05 34.25
N ARG A 363 26.77 1.18 33.96
CA ARG A 363 25.67 1.82 34.70
C ARG A 363 24.32 1.14 34.45
N ILE A 364 24.04 0.74 33.20
CA ILE A 364 22.83 -0.03 32.87
C ILE A 364 22.83 -1.34 33.64
N GLN A 365 23.96 -2.05 33.65
CA GLN A 365 24.08 -3.33 34.37
C GLN A 365 23.87 -3.17 35.88
N LYS A 366 24.34 -2.07 36.49
CA LYS A 366 24.04 -1.75 37.89
C LYS A 366 22.54 -1.48 38.14
N ILE A 367 21.87 -0.81 37.21
CA ILE A 367 20.43 -0.56 37.30
C ILE A 367 19.66 -1.89 37.25
N ASP A 368 20.09 -2.82 36.41
CA ASP A 368 19.49 -4.15 36.31
C ASP A 368 19.67 -4.99 37.57
N ASP A 369 20.85 -4.92 38.19
CA ASP A 369 21.10 -5.55 39.49
C ASP A 369 20.22 -4.95 40.61
N ILE A 370 19.94 -3.65 40.54
CA ILE A 370 19.02 -3.00 41.50
C ILE A 370 17.58 -3.45 41.24
N ARG A 371 17.13 -3.50 39.98
CA ARG A 371 15.79 -3.96 39.61
C ARG A 371 15.53 -5.40 40.04
N THR A 372 16.50 -6.29 39.83
CA THR A 372 16.39 -7.69 40.28
C THR A 372 16.30 -7.81 41.80
N LYS A 373 17.06 -7.00 42.55
CA LYS A 373 16.93 -6.92 44.02
C LYS A 373 15.56 -6.40 44.46
N ILE A 374 15.03 -5.37 43.80
CA ILE A 374 13.68 -4.84 44.09
C ILE A 374 12.62 -5.94 43.88
N ASN A 375 12.68 -6.67 42.76
CA ASN A 375 11.75 -7.78 42.50
C ASN A 375 11.87 -8.90 43.54
N TYR A 376 13.08 -9.20 43.99
CA TYR A 376 13.30 -10.18 45.05
C TYR A 376 12.68 -9.73 46.39
N LEU A 377 12.85 -8.45 46.76
CA LEU A 377 12.24 -7.87 47.96
C LEU A 377 10.71 -7.87 47.89
N SER A 378 10.14 -7.56 46.73
CA SER A 378 8.68 -7.63 46.51
C SER A 378 8.15 -9.05 46.79
N ASN A 379 8.79 -10.07 46.21
CA ASN A 379 8.39 -11.47 46.43
C ASN A 379 8.52 -11.92 47.91
N LEU A 380 9.48 -11.35 48.65
CA LEU A 380 9.61 -11.63 50.09
C LEU A 380 8.47 -10.97 50.88
N ASN A 381 8.08 -9.74 50.53
CA ASN A 381 6.94 -9.08 51.15
C ASN A 381 5.65 -9.88 50.93
N ASP A 382 5.38 -10.35 49.72
CA ASP A 382 4.20 -11.17 49.43
C ASP A 382 4.16 -12.45 50.28
N LYS A 383 5.34 -13.06 50.52
CA LYS A 383 5.47 -14.23 51.42
C LYS A 383 5.23 -13.88 52.88
N ILE A 384 5.72 -12.72 53.33
CA ILE A 384 5.50 -12.24 54.70
C ILE A 384 4.00 -12.00 54.92
N GLU A 385 3.31 -11.35 53.99
CA GLU A 385 1.85 -11.16 54.05
C GLU A 385 1.11 -12.50 54.12
N SER A 386 1.49 -13.47 53.27
CA SER A 386 0.89 -14.81 53.31
C SER A 386 1.12 -15.54 54.65
N ILE A 387 2.28 -15.37 55.27
CA ILE A 387 2.57 -15.96 56.58
C ILE A 387 1.80 -15.22 57.68
N GLN A 388 1.67 -13.90 57.61
CA GLN A 388 0.88 -13.11 58.54
C GLN A 388 -0.60 -13.51 58.50
N GLU A 389 -1.18 -13.69 57.31
CA GLU A 389 -2.55 -14.22 57.16
C GLU A 389 -2.70 -15.60 57.80
N LYS A 390 -1.72 -16.50 57.63
CA LYS A 390 -1.74 -17.82 58.27
C LYS A 390 -1.64 -17.72 59.79
N ILE A 391 -0.79 -16.84 60.31
CA ILE A 391 -0.65 -16.60 61.75
C ILE A 391 -1.96 -16.05 62.32
N ASP A 392 -2.58 -15.08 61.67
CA ASP A 392 -3.83 -14.48 62.13
C ASP A 392 -4.99 -15.46 62.06
N ASN A 393 -5.04 -16.31 61.02
CA ASN A 393 -6.00 -17.41 60.94
C ASN A 393 -5.82 -18.41 62.11
N ILE A 394 -4.58 -18.84 62.39
CA ILE A 394 -4.30 -19.71 63.54
C ILE A 394 -4.68 -19.01 64.86
N ARG A 395 -4.31 -17.74 65.06
CA ARG A 395 -4.67 -16.96 66.26
C ARG A 395 -6.19 -16.85 66.45
N SER A 396 -6.94 -16.74 65.36
CA SER A 396 -8.41 -16.70 65.39
C SER A 396 -9.06 -18.03 65.80
N GLN A 397 -8.35 -19.15 65.61
CA GLN A 397 -8.79 -20.50 65.98
C GLN A 397 -8.37 -20.89 67.41
N VAL A 398 -7.48 -20.13 68.06
CA VAL A 398 -7.10 -20.37 69.46
C VAL A 398 -8.23 -19.89 70.39
N PRO A 399 -8.79 -20.76 71.24
CA PRO A 399 -9.83 -20.37 72.19
C PRO A 399 -9.36 -19.25 73.13
N LYS A 400 -10.21 -18.25 73.38
CA LYS A 400 -9.93 -17.05 74.20
C LYS A 400 -9.41 -17.36 75.62
N ASN A 401 -9.55 -18.59 76.09
CA ASN A 401 -9.20 -19.03 77.44
C ASN A 401 -7.68 -19.27 77.62
N LEU A 402 -6.90 -19.31 76.53
CA LEU A 402 -5.43 -19.48 76.54
C LEU A 402 -4.65 -18.19 76.25
N GLN A 403 -5.33 -17.07 76.00
CA GLN A 403 -4.71 -15.79 75.58
C GLN A 403 -4.33 -14.86 76.75
N LYS A 404 -4.42 -15.31 78.02
CA LYS A 404 -3.92 -14.57 79.18
C LYS A 404 -2.75 -15.29 79.84
N LYS A 405 -1.54 -14.83 79.55
CA LYS A 405 -0.48 -14.60 80.53
C LYS A 405 0.52 -13.58 79.99
#